data_AF-A0A2A5A7B2-F1
#
_entry.id   AF-A0A2A5A7B2-F1
#
_cell.length_a   1.000
_cell.length_b   1.000
_cell.length_c   1.000
_cell.angle_alpha   90.00
_cell.angle_beta   90.00
_cell.angle_gamma   90.00
#
_symmetry.space_group_name_H-M   'P 1'
#
loop_
_entity.id
_entity.type
_entity.pdbx_description
1 polymer ?
#
loop_
_entity_poly.entity_id
_entity_poly.type
_entity_poly.pdbx_seq_one_letter_code
_entity_poly.pdbx_strand_id
1 'polypeptide(L)'
;MTDFYLANFINPKDDKQADYHPSWILDEVAKIVPFFAGVSWDKLGKNGMQWPVSKDGTESTVLHQQSFKRGLGHFEFHPFVESNE
;
A
#
# COMPACT_ATOMS: atom_id res chain seq x y z
N MET A 1 -5.36 -3.11 22.84
CA MET A 1 -4.19 -2.23 22.71
C MET A 1 -3.81 -2.28 21.23
N THR A 2 -4.06 -1.22 20.48
CA THR A 2 -3.84 -1.21 19.01
C THR A 2 -2.37 -1.01 18.70
N ASP A 3 -1.86 -1.60 17.61
CA ASP A 3 -0.44 -1.51 17.24
C ASP A 3 0.05 -0.06 17.00
N PHE A 4 -0.87 0.86 16.68
CA PHE A 4 -0.58 2.29 16.62
C PHE A 4 -0.20 2.89 17.98
N TYR A 5 -0.72 2.38 19.10
CA TYR A 5 -0.26 2.79 20.43
C TYR A 5 1.16 2.30 20.74
N LEU A 6 1.58 1.17 20.15
CA LEU A 6 2.93 0.62 20.35
C LEU A 6 3.99 1.38 19.53
N ALA A 7 3.64 1.93 18.37
CA ALA A 7 4.52 2.83 17.62
C ALA A 7 4.95 4.05 18.46
N ASN A 8 4.03 4.59 19.27
CA ASN A 8 4.32 5.69 20.21
C ASN A 8 5.30 5.28 21.34
N PHE A 9 5.39 3.99 21.68
CA PHE A 9 6.34 3.49 22.69
C PHE A 9 7.76 3.30 22.12
N ILE A 10 7.92 3.09 20.81
CA ILE A 10 9.20 2.72 20.18
C ILE A 10 10.01 3.96 19.76
N ASN A 11 9.41 5.15 19.71
CA ASN A 11 10.11 6.40 19.41
C ASN A 11 10.30 7.30 20.65
N PRO A 12 11.26 7.02 21.54
CA PRO A 12 11.47 7.76 22.79
C PRO A 12 12.01 9.20 22.61
N LYS A 13 12.17 9.69 21.37
CA LYS A 13 12.66 11.06 21.10
C LYS A 13 11.57 12.06 20.74
N ASP A 14 10.30 11.65 20.70
CA ASP A 14 9.19 12.50 20.31
C ASP A 14 7.99 12.33 21.25
N ASP A 15 8.14 12.81 22.49
CA ASP A 15 7.11 12.78 23.55
C ASP A 15 5.85 13.63 23.22
N LYS A 16 5.70 14.10 21.98
CA LYS A 16 4.62 15.01 21.53
C LYS A 16 3.98 14.56 20.23
N GLN A 17 3.87 13.25 20.05
CA GLN A 17 3.10 12.73 18.94
C GLN A 17 1.60 12.94 19.22
N ALA A 18 0.96 13.86 18.49
CA ALA A 18 -0.45 14.20 18.67
C ALA A 18 -1.34 12.96 18.42
N ASP A 19 -2.49 12.89 19.07
CA ASP A 19 -3.48 11.85 18.78
C ASP A 19 -3.83 11.88 17.29
N TYR A 20 -3.60 10.78 16.58
CA TYR A 20 -3.94 10.67 15.16
C TYR A 20 -5.09 9.71 14.96
N HIS A 21 -6.01 10.12 14.09
CA HIS A 21 -7.00 9.22 13.55
C HIS A 21 -6.43 8.51 12.31
N PRO A 22 -6.64 7.19 12.12
CA PRO A 22 -6.13 6.46 10.96
C PRO A 22 -6.53 7.05 9.60
N SER A 23 -7.66 7.77 9.53
CA SER A 23 -8.07 8.48 8.32
C SER A 23 -7.07 9.56 7.89
N TRP A 24 -6.45 10.27 8.83
CA TRP A 24 -5.49 11.32 8.51
C TRP A 24 -4.20 10.76 7.89
N ILE A 25 -3.73 9.63 8.42
CA ILE A 25 -2.57 8.93 7.87
C ILE A 25 -2.88 8.40 6.47
N LEU A 26 -4.08 7.85 6.27
CA LEU A 26 -4.50 7.39 4.95
C LEU A 26 -4.52 8.54 3.93
N ASP A 27 -5.02 9.71 4.32
CA ASP A 27 -5.03 10.91 3.47
C ASP A 27 -3.62 11.43 3.16
N GLU A 28 -2.67 11.29 4.08
CA GLU A 28 -1.26 11.62 3.84
C GLU A 28 -0.61 10.65 2.86
N VAL A 29 -0.78 9.34 3.09
CA VAL A 29 -0.27 8.28 2.20
C VAL A 29 -0.85 8.44 0.79
N ALA A 30 -2.14 8.75 0.66
CA ALA A 30 -2.80 8.94 -0.64
C ALA A 30 -2.24 10.12 -1.44
N LYS A 31 -1.67 11.14 -0.77
CA LYS A 31 -1.00 12.27 -1.44
C LYS A 31 0.41 11.92 -1.93
N ILE A 32 1.10 11.01 -1.25
CA ILE A 32 2.49 10.65 -1.53
C ILE A 32 2.56 9.51 -2.54
N VAL A 33 1.70 8.50 -2.40
CA VAL A 33 1.78 7.25 -3.17
C VAL A 33 0.83 7.32 -4.38
N PRO A 34 1.34 7.41 -5.62
CA PRO A 34 0.50 7.72 -6.78
C PRO A 34 -0.65 6.73 -7.04
N PHE A 35 -0.46 5.45 -6.72
CA PHE A 35 -1.49 4.42 -6.90
C PHE A 35 -2.48 4.31 -5.73
N PHE A 36 -2.37 5.18 -4.72
CA PHE A 36 -3.37 5.41 -3.68
C PHE A 36 -4.22 6.66 -3.93
N ALA A 37 -4.03 7.37 -5.05
CA ALA A 37 -4.62 8.70 -5.26
C ALA A 37 -6.17 8.74 -5.25
N GLY A 38 -6.85 7.60 -5.42
CA GLY A 38 -8.30 7.49 -5.29
C GLY A 38 -8.83 7.00 -3.94
N VAL A 39 -7.94 6.60 -3.03
CA VAL A 39 -8.30 6.03 -1.73
C VAL A 39 -8.71 7.15 -0.77
N SER A 40 -9.82 6.97 -0.06
CA SER A 40 -10.23 7.82 1.06
C SER A 40 -10.92 6.98 2.13
N TRP A 41 -10.89 7.45 3.37
CA TRP A 41 -11.47 6.72 4.51
C TRP A 41 -12.94 6.34 4.28
N ASP A 42 -13.74 7.28 3.75
CA ASP A 42 -15.16 7.08 3.48
C ASP A 42 -15.45 6.07 2.35
N LYS A 43 -14.48 5.80 1.48
CA LYS A 43 -14.63 4.90 0.32
C LYS A 43 -14.19 3.47 0.60
N LEU A 44 -13.53 3.19 1.72
CA LEU A 44 -13.03 1.85 2.05
C LEU A 44 -14.13 0.78 2.11
N GLY A 45 -15.37 1.17 2.39
CA GLY A 45 -16.48 0.24 2.53
C GLY A 45 -16.21 -0.82 3.61
N LYS A 46 -16.88 -1.98 3.50
CA LYS A 46 -16.74 -3.07 4.49
C LYS A 46 -15.48 -3.92 4.26
N ASN A 47 -15.06 -4.08 3.01
CA ASN A 47 -14.03 -5.03 2.60
C ASN A 47 -12.71 -4.35 2.21
N GLY A 48 -12.62 -3.02 2.32
CA GLY A 48 -11.51 -2.24 1.81
C GLY A 48 -11.57 -2.05 0.29
N MET A 49 -10.52 -1.41 -0.24
CA MET A 49 -10.31 -1.19 -1.67
C MET A 49 -9.06 -1.95 -2.13
N GLN A 50 -9.10 -2.56 -3.31
CA GLN A 50 -7.94 -3.21 -3.89
C GLN A 50 -7.08 -2.20 -4.67
N TRP A 51 -5.89 -1.91 -4.14
CA TRP A 51 -4.89 -1.06 -4.79
C TRP A 51 -4.20 -1.81 -5.95
N PRO A 52 -3.75 -1.11 -7.03
CA PRO A 52 -3.88 0.31 -7.34
C PRO A 52 -5.31 0.85 -7.45
N VAL A 53 -5.54 2.04 -6.88
CA VAL A 53 -6.80 2.79 -6.99
C VAL A 53 -6.56 4.10 -7.75
N SER A 54 -7.19 4.21 -8.92
CA SER A 54 -7.14 5.41 -9.77
C SER A 54 -7.85 6.61 -9.12
N LYS A 55 -7.54 7.85 -9.54
CA LYS A 55 -8.12 9.07 -8.95
C LYS A 55 -9.65 9.14 -8.99
N ASP A 56 -10.27 8.48 -9.96
CA ASP A 56 -11.73 8.34 -10.09
C ASP A 56 -12.34 7.35 -9.07
N GLY A 57 -11.51 6.64 -8.31
CA GLY A 57 -11.91 5.60 -7.35
C GLY A 57 -11.96 4.21 -7.96
N THR A 58 -11.54 4.02 -9.22
CA THR A 58 -11.52 2.71 -9.86
C THR A 58 -10.41 1.84 -9.29
N GLU A 59 -10.78 0.69 -8.73
CA GLU A 59 -9.87 -0.31 -8.16
C GLU A 59 -9.33 -1.28 -9.20
N SER A 60 -8.15 -1.83 -8.95
CA SER A 60 -7.50 -2.80 -9.83
C SER A 60 -7.67 -4.22 -9.30
N THR A 61 -8.82 -4.84 -9.57
CA THR A 61 -9.10 -6.22 -9.11
C THR A 61 -8.16 -7.27 -9.72
N VAL A 62 -7.74 -7.06 -10.97
CA VAL A 62 -6.80 -7.94 -11.67
C VAL A 62 -5.69 -7.10 -12.30
N LEU A 63 -4.44 -7.47 -12.03
CA LEU A 63 -3.25 -6.81 -12.60
C LEU A 63 -2.91 -7.40 -13.97
N HIS A 64 -2.27 -6.58 -14.83
CA HIS A 64 -1.75 -7.00 -16.14
C HIS A 64 -2.79 -7.55 -17.12
N GLN A 65 -4.07 -7.18 -16.99
CA GLN A 65 -5.15 -7.62 -17.89
C GLN A 65 -4.90 -7.24 -19.35
N GLN A 66 -4.34 -6.06 -19.60
CA GLN A 66 -4.06 -5.55 -20.95
C GLN A 66 -2.56 -5.66 -21.29
N SER A 67 -1.69 -5.23 -20.37
CA SER A 67 -0.24 -5.22 -20.58
C SER A 67 0.55 -5.21 -19.27
N PHE A 68 1.83 -5.54 -19.35
CA PHE A 68 2.72 -5.41 -18.20
C PHE A 68 3.10 -3.94 -18.00
N LYS A 69 3.21 -3.51 -16.73
CA LYS A 69 3.62 -2.13 -16.40
C LYS A 69 5.04 -1.80 -16.89
N ARG A 70 5.90 -2.82 -17.05
CA ARG A 70 7.23 -2.70 -17.63
C ARG A 70 7.27 -2.76 -19.17
N GLY A 71 6.11 -2.80 -19.84
CA GLY A 71 6.01 -3.03 -21.28
C GLY A 71 5.73 -4.48 -21.61
N LEU A 72 6.72 -5.19 -22.17
CA LEU A 72 6.58 -6.60 -22.55
C LEU A 72 6.96 -7.54 -21.41
N GLY A 73 6.47 -8.79 -21.50
CA GLY A 73 6.91 -9.87 -20.63
C GLY A 73 8.42 -10.09 -20.77
N HIS A 74 9.08 -10.40 -19.66
CA HIS A 74 10.51 -10.71 -19.63
C HIS A 74 10.69 -12.21 -19.36
N PHE A 75 11.23 -12.93 -20.35
CA PHE A 75 11.59 -14.33 -20.19
C PHE A 75 13.03 -14.40 -19.71
N GLU A 76 13.24 -15.04 -18.56
CA GLU A 76 14.54 -15.23 -17.94
C GLU A 76 14.81 -16.73 -17.82
N PHE A 77 16.01 -17.16 -18.21
CA PHE A 77 16.44 -18.54 -18.06
C PHE A 77 17.08 -18.72 -16.69
N HIS A 78 16.50 -19.60 -15.88
CA HIS A 78 17.06 -20.00 -14.61
C HIS A 78 17.65 -21.42 -14.73
N PRO A 79 18.98 -21.59 -14.77
CA PRO A 79 19.59 -22.91 -14.73
C PRO A 79 19.33 -23.58 -13.38
N PHE A 80 19.35 -24.90 -13.37
CA PHE A 80 19.38 -25.65 -12.12
C PHE A 80 20.61 -25.27 -11.28
N VAL A 81 20.41 -25.02 -9.99
CA VAL A 81 21.46 -24.80 -9.00
C VAL A 81 21.19 -25.76 -7.84
N GLU A 82 22.21 -26.54 -7.47
CA GLU A 82 22.12 -27.47 -6.35
C GLU A 82 21.99 -26.70 -5.02
N SER A 83 21.20 -27.23 -4.08
CA SER A 83 21.00 -26.59 -2.77
C SER A 83 22.28 -26.66 -1.94
N ASN A 84 22.51 -25.65 -1.09
CA ASN A 84 23.63 -25.63 -0.13
C ASN A 84 23.26 -26.28 1.22
N GLU A 85 22.30 -27.20 1.23
CA GLU A 85 21.86 -27.90 2.45
C GLU A 85 22.94 -28.83 3.02
#